data_AF-A0A5Q4F8T6-F1
#
_entry.id   AF-A0A5Q4F8T6-F1
#
_cell.length_a   1.000
_cell.length_b   1.000
_cell.length_c   1.000
_cell.angle_alpha   90.00
_cell.angle_beta   90.00
_cell.angle_gamma   90.00
#
_symmetry.space_group_name_H-M   'P 1'
#
loop_
_entity.id
_entity.type
_entity.pdbx_description
1 polymer ?
#
loop_
_entity_poly.entity_id
_entity_poly.type
_entity_poly.pdbx_seq_one_letter_code
_entity_poly.pdbx_strand_id
1 'polypeptide(L)'
;MHVTIEGFLKAVLLHSIFLAELILCKASYFSKYQNNFFNTSIQTVMILGICSDSHDHVENIRKAAALFSAHGVERVLHAGDYCSPFTVPLFKGLPLHGITGNNDGDLYLLMKKFDEAGATLHGGFYSFVAGSRSVALYHGTYPDITESLELSGKYDLIISGHTHQTRLESIGSSLALNPGTIHGFGSRGTVALVDTSNMDVSIEQL
;
A
#
# COMPACT_ATOMS: atom_id res chain seq x y z
N MET A 1 40.57 60.86 16.56
CA MET A 1 39.29 60.27 17.02
C MET A 1 39.62 58.89 17.56
N HIS A 2 39.90 58.78 18.87
CA HIS A 2 40.39 57.54 19.49
C HIS A 2 39.20 56.63 19.80
N VAL A 3 39.04 55.55 19.04
CA VAL A 3 38.22 54.41 19.47
C VAL A 3 39.07 53.64 20.48
N THR A 4 38.67 53.64 21.75
CA THR A 4 39.35 52.88 22.79
C THR A 4 39.16 51.38 22.54
N ILE A 5 40.21 50.59 22.78
CA ILE A 5 40.20 49.13 22.61
C ILE A 5 39.04 48.48 23.40
N GLU A 6 38.69 49.02 24.57
CA GLU A 6 37.51 48.61 25.35
C GLU A 6 36.18 48.79 24.60
N GLY A 7 36.02 49.87 23.83
CA GLY A 7 34.80 50.12 23.05
C GLY A 7 34.62 49.10 21.93
N PHE A 8 35.72 48.70 21.30
CA PHE A 8 35.71 47.67 20.27
C PHE A 8 35.41 46.28 20.85
N LEU A 9 36.03 45.91 21.98
CA LEU A 9 35.75 44.64 22.65
C LEU A 9 34.29 44.54 23.15
N LYS A 10 33.72 45.62 23.70
CA LYS A 10 32.30 45.65 24.10
C LYS A 10 31.36 45.49 22.91
N ALA A 11 31.67 46.10 21.76
CA ALA A 11 30.87 45.98 20.55
C ALA A 11 30.91 44.55 19.99
N VAL A 12 32.08 43.91 19.96
CA VAL A 12 32.21 42.50 19.54
C VAL A 12 31.44 41.58 20.48
N LEU A 13 31.55 41.79 21.80
CA LEU A 13 30.83 40.97 22.80
C LEU A 13 29.31 41.08 22.63
N LEU A 14 28.78 42.31 22.49
CA LEU A 14 27.34 42.54 22.24
C LEU A 14 26.88 41.87 20.95
N HIS A 15 27.68 41.92 19.89
CA HIS A 15 27.35 41.29 18.61
C HIS A 15 27.28 39.76 18.72
N SER A 16 28.22 39.14 19.46
CA SER A 16 28.21 37.70 19.71
C SER A 16 27.04 37.25 20.60
N ILE A 17 26.64 38.05 21.59
CA ILE A 17 25.46 37.76 22.43
C ILE A 17 24.18 37.83 21.60
N PHE A 18 24.04 38.86 20.75
CA PHE A 18 22.88 39.02 19.88
C PHE A 18 22.76 37.88 18.85
N LEU A 19 23.88 37.41 18.29
CA LEU A 19 23.89 36.24 17.41
C LEU A 19 23.45 34.96 18.14
N ALA A 20 23.92 34.75 19.38
CA ALA A 20 23.56 33.60 20.18
C ALA A 20 22.06 33.58 20.53
N GLU A 21 21.48 34.73 20.88
CA GLU A 21 20.05 34.87 21.13
C GLU A 21 19.21 34.59 19.86
N LEU A 22 19.67 35.03 18.69
CA LEU A 22 19.00 34.73 17.41
C LEU A 22 19.03 33.22 17.08
N ILE A 23 20.14 32.55 17.38
CA ILE A 23 20.29 31.10 17.16
C ILE A 23 19.39 30.33 18.14
N LEU A 24 19.34 30.72 19.41
CA LEU A 24 18.47 30.12 20.41
C LEU A 24 16.99 30.36 20.09
N CYS A 25 16.64 31.56 19.60
CA CYS A 25 15.29 31.88 19.16
C CYS A 25 14.88 31.04 17.94
N LYS A 26 15.76 30.87 16.95
CA LYS A 26 15.53 29.96 15.81
C LYS A 26 15.41 28.51 16.24
N ALA A 27 16.25 28.04 17.16
CA ALA A 27 16.20 26.67 17.67
C ALA A 27 14.90 26.38 18.45
N SER A 28 14.44 27.35 19.27
CA SER A 28 13.15 27.26 19.97
C SER A 28 11.98 27.27 18.98
N TYR A 29 12.02 28.13 17.97
CA TYR A 29 10.99 28.19 16.93
C TYR A 29 10.94 26.88 16.11
N PHE A 30 12.10 26.31 15.77
CA PHE A 30 12.20 25.04 15.05
C PHE A 30 11.73 23.84 15.90
N SER A 31 12.07 23.81 17.20
CA SER A 31 11.61 22.80 18.14
C SER A 31 10.09 22.85 18.35
N LYS A 32 9.52 24.06 18.42
CA LYS A 32 8.07 24.25 18.59
C LYS A 32 7.29 23.81 17.34
N TYR A 33 7.88 23.94 16.14
CA TYR A 33 7.29 23.45 14.89
C TYR A 33 7.48 21.94 14.67
N GLN A 34 8.63 21.36 15.03
CA GLN A 34 8.80 19.89 14.97
C GLN A 34 7.86 19.18 15.93
N ASN A 35 7.66 19.68 17.15
CA ASN A 35 6.78 19.04 18.13
C ASN A 35 5.29 19.10 17.76
N ASN A 36 4.87 20.10 16.96
CA ASN A 36 3.50 20.15 16.42
C ASN A 36 3.29 19.28 15.17
N PHE A 37 4.37 18.85 14.50
CA PHE A 37 4.27 17.99 13.32
C PHE A 37 4.28 16.49 13.68
N PHE A 38 4.83 16.14 14.85
CA PHE A 38 4.97 14.74 15.28
C PHE A 38 3.84 14.20 16.16
N ASN A 39 2.89 15.04 16.59
CA ASN A 39 1.83 14.63 17.53
C ASN A 39 0.42 14.53 16.94
N THR A 40 0.29 14.65 15.62
CA THR A 40 -0.91 14.21 14.92
C THR A 40 -0.60 12.84 14.35
N SER A 41 -1.26 11.80 14.85
CA SER A 41 -1.35 10.52 14.14
C SER A 41 -1.96 10.81 12.77
N ILE A 42 -1.12 11.07 11.77
CA ILE A 42 -1.57 11.15 10.39
C ILE A 42 -2.03 9.74 10.07
N GLN A 43 -3.33 9.49 10.19
CA GLN A 43 -3.95 8.37 9.51
C GLN A 43 -3.68 8.61 8.03
N THR A 44 -2.66 7.93 7.50
CA THR A 44 -2.39 7.95 6.07
C THR A 44 -3.56 7.26 5.41
N VAL A 45 -4.45 8.06 4.84
CA VAL A 45 -5.50 7.57 3.94
C VAL A 45 -4.78 6.91 2.77
N MET A 46 -5.05 5.62 2.56
CA MET A 46 -4.46 4.84 1.48
C MET A 46 -5.53 4.30 0.57
N ILE A 47 -5.36 4.47 -0.74
CA ILE A 47 -6.14 3.75 -1.76
C ILE A 47 -5.39 2.48 -2.15
N LEU A 48 -6.03 1.33 -1.92
CA LEU A 48 -5.51 0.02 -2.32
C LEU A 48 -6.16 -0.41 -3.63
N GLY A 49 -5.35 -0.82 -4.60
CA GLY A 49 -5.82 -1.57 -5.76
C GLY A 49 -5.76 -3.07 -5.47
N ILE A 50 -6.84 -3.79 -5.73
CA ILE A 50 -6.94 -5.23 -5.41
C ILE A 50 -7.36 -5.99 -6.66
N CYS A 51 -6.63 -7.05 -6.97
CA CYS A 51 -6.92 -7.93 -8.09
C CYS A 51 -6.56 -9.38 -7.78
N SER A 52 -7.02 -10.29 -8.61
CA SER A 52 -6.73 -11.73 -8.52
C SER A 52 -6.95 -12.39 -9.88
N ASP A 53 -6.48 -13.63 -10.02
CA ASP A 53 -6.87 -14.54 -11.08
C ASP A 53 -6.72 -13.89 -12.46
N SER A 54 -5.49 -13.53 -12.81
CA SER A 54 -5.20 -12.89 -14.09
C SER A 54 -4.99 -13.87 -15.24
N HIS A 55 -4.60 -15.11 -14.95
CA HIS A 55 -4.58 -16.24 -15.90
C HIS A 55 -4.08 -15.87 -17.31
N ASP A 56 -2.89 -15.27 -17.38
CA ASP A 56 -2.22 -14.88 -18.64
C ASP A 56 -2.96 -13.84 -19.52
N HIS A 57 -4.04 -13.23 -19.02
CA HIS A 57 -4.89 -12.34 -19.80
C HIS A 57 -4.29 -10.93 -19.93
N VAL A 58 -3.31 -10.79 -20.84
CA VAL A 58 -2.50 -9.57 -21.06
C VAL A 58 -3.31 -8.29 -21.17
N GLU A 59 -4.38 -8.27 -21.97
CA GLU A 59 -5.12 -7.03 -22.23
C GLU A 59 -5.78 -6.49 -20.97
N ASN A 60 -6.53 -7.32 -20.26
CA ASN A 60 -7.15 -6.95 -18.98
C ASN A 60 -6.13 -6.61 -17.90
N ILE A 61 -4.96 -7.28 -17.86
CA ILE A 61 -3.88 -6.89 -16.95
C ILE A 61 -3.42 -5.44 -17.23
N ARG A 62 -3.25 -5.07 -18.51
CA ARG A 62 -2.86 -3.70 -18.88
C ARG A 62 -3.93 -2.69 -18.50
N LYS A 63 -5.20 -3.01 -18.71
CA LYS A 63 -6.32 -2.15 -18.30
C LYS A 63 -6.38 -1.98 -16.78
N ALA A 64 -6.22 -3.06 -16.02
CA ALA A 64 -6.15 -3.02 -14.57
C ALA A 64 -4.97 -2.15 -14.09
N ALA A 65 -3.78 -2.33 -14.67
CA ALA A 65 -2.61 -1.53 -14.35
C ALA A 65 -2.81 -0.03 -14.67
N ALA A 66 -3.43 0.29 -15.81
CA ALA A 66 -3.76 1.66 -16.17
C ALA A 66 -4.81 2.27 -15.23
N LEU A 67 -5.83 1.51 -14.86
CA LEU A 67 -6.87 1.93 -13.90
C LEU A 67 -6.25 2.23 -12.54
N PHE A 68 -5.41 1.34 -12.02
CA PHE A 68 -4.70 1.54 -10.77
C PHE A 68 -3.78 2.77 -10.80
N SER A 69 -3.04 2.96 -11.90
CA SER A 69 -2.22 4.15 -12.08
C SER A 69 -3.06 5.43 -12.11
N ALA A 70 -4.22 5.43 -12.77
CA ALA A 70 -5.10 6.60 -12.89
C ALA A 70 -5.72 7.00 -11.54
N HIS A 71 -5.99 6.02 -10.67
CA HIS A 71 -6.52 6.25 -9.32
C HIS A 71 -5.44 6.57 -8.28
N GLY A 72 -4.16 6.59 -8.68
CA GLY A 72 -3.05 6.90 -7.78
C GLY A 72 -2.94 5.91 -6.61
N VAL A 73 -3.23 4.63 -6.85
CA VAL A 73 -3.19 3.63 -5.77
C VAL A 73 -1.80 3.55 -5.15
N GLU A 74 -1.74 3.53 -3.83
CA GLU A 74 -0.48 3.49 -3.07
C GLU A 74 0.07 2.08 -2.93
N ARG A 75 -0.79 1.08 -3.15
CA ARG A 75 -0.44 -0.33 -3.12
C ARG A 75 -1.37 -1.12 -4.03
N VAL A 76 -0.80 -2.01 -4.84
CA VAL A 76 -1.56 -3.02 -5.58
C VAL A 76 -1.38 -4.36 -4.89
N LEU A 77 -2.47 -5.06 -4.61
CA LEU A 77 -2.51 -6.39 -4.00
C LEU A 77 -3.03 -7.38 -5.03
N HIS A 78 -2.21 -8.35 -5.43
CA HIS A 78 -2.65 -9.45 -6.31
C HIS A 78 -2.77 -10.74 -5.51
N ALA A 79 -3.99 -11.28 -5.42
CA ALA A 79 -4.30 -12.44 -4.58
C ALA A 79 -3.89 -13.79 -5.18
N GLY A 80 -2.90 -13.84 -6.09
CA GLY A 80 -2.43 -15.06 -6.75
C GLY A 80 -3.12 -15.42 -8.07
N ASP A 81 -2.70 -16.54 -8.66
CA ASP A 81 -3.13 -17.05 -9.96
C ASP A 81 -2.82 -16.07 -11.11
N TYR A 82 -1.53 -15.77 -11.25
CA TYR A 82 -0.99 -15.10 -12.44
C TYR A 82 -0.92 -16.05 -13.63
N CYS A 83 -0.61 -17.31 -13.31
CA CYS A 83 -0.27 -18.45 -14.17
C CYS A 83 1.15 -18.40 -14.74
N SER A 84 1.41 -17.66 -15.82
CA SER A 84 2.75 -17.59 -16.41
C SER A 84 3.51 -16.37 -15.90
N PRO A 85 4.79 -16.50 -15.49
CA PRO A 85 5.58 -15.39 -14.93
C PRO A 85 5.76 -14.14 -15.81
N PHE A 86 5.50 -14.24 -17.13
CA PHE A 86 5.63 -13.09 -18.04
C PHE A 86 4.57 -11.99 -17.81
N THR A 87 3.51 -12.29 -17.05
CA THR A 87 2.43 -11.36 -16.72
C THR A 87 2.87 -10.31 -15.69
N VAL A 88 3.76 -10.66 -14.76
CA VAL A 88 4.19 -9.76 -13.66
C VAL A 88 4.80 -8.45 -14.18
N PRO A 89 5.70 -8.45 -15.18
CA PRO A 89 6.22 -7.21 -15.78
C PRO A 89 5.17 -6.26 -16.36
N LEU A 90 3.93 -6.71 -16.60
CA LEU A 90 2.84 -5.84 -17.08
C LEU A 90 2.36 -4.86 -16.00
N PHE A 91 2.63 -5.14 -14.72
CA PHE A 91 2.36 -4.25 -13.60
C PHE A 91 3.52 -3.30 -13.26
N LYS A 92 4.60 -3.32 -14.06
CA LYS A 92 5.81 -2.53 -13.79
C LYS A 92 5.47 -1.03 -13.62
N GLY A 93 6.04 -0.44 -12.58
CA GLY A 93 5.80 0.97 -12.20
C GLY A 93 4.69 1.15 -11.15
N LEU A 94 3.95 0.09 -10.82
CA LEU A 94 3.02 0.08 -9.70
C LEU A 94 3.66 -0.53 -8.45
N PRO A 95 3.26 -0.10 -7.23
CA PRO A 95 3.68 -0.69 -5.97
C PRO A 95 2.99 -2.05 -5.73
N LEU A 96 3.36 -3.05 -6.53
CA LEU A 96 2.73 -4.38 -6.54
C LEU A 96 3.27 -5.26 -5.40
N HIS A 97 2.34 -5.80 -4.63
CA HIS A 97 2.54 -6.88 -3.68
C HIS A 97 1.64 -8.06 -4.06
N GLY A 98 2.24 -9.21 -4.31
CA GLY A 98 1.55 -10.43 -4.72
C GLY A 98 1.61 -11.50 -3.65
N ILE A 99 0.66 -12.43 -3.65
CA ILE A 99 0.81 -13.77 -3.05
C ILE A 99 0.72 -14.82 -4.15
N THR A 100 1.04 -16.07 -3.84
CA THR A 100 0.87 -17.22 -4.75
C THR A 100 -0.55 -17.79 -4.69
N GLY A 101 -1.11 -18.12 -5.85
CA GLY A 101 -2.34 -18.91 -5.97
C GLY A 101 -2.04 -20.39 -6.22
N ASN A 102 -3.09 -21.22 -6.32
CA ASN A 102 -2.92 -22.67 -6.50
C ASN A 102 -2.52 -23.07 -7.92
N ASN A 103 -2.64 -22.17 -8.90
CA ASN A 103 -2.23 -22.42 -10.29
C ASN A 103 -0.82 -21.88 -10.62
N ASP A 104 -0.17 -21.16 -9.68
CA ASP A 104 1.17 -20.61 -9.90
C ASP A 104 2.25 -21.70 -9.74
N GLY A 105 2.67 -22.28 -10.87
CA GLY A 105 3.60 -23.42 -10.89
C GLY A 105 5.09 -23.04 -10.79
N ASP A 106 5.57 -22.16 -11.67
CA ASP A 106 6.99 -21.77 -11.72
C ASP A 106 7.29 -20.64 -10.75
N LEU A 107 7.28 -20.97 -9.45
CA LEU A 107 7.50 -20.00 -8.37
C LEU A 107 8.86 -19.32 -8.47
N TYR A 108 9.91 -20.04 -8.91
CA TYR A 108 11.24 -19.47 -9.05
C TYR A 108 11.28 -18.36 -10.11
N LEU A 109 10.73 -18.63 -11.30
CA LEU A 109 10.69 -17.62 -12.34
C LEU A 109 9.71 -16.51 -12.00
N LEU A 110 8.60 -16.80 -11.31
CA LEU A 110 7.68 -15.80 -10.80
C LEU A 110 8.38 -14.83 -9.85
N MET A 111 9.09 -15.34 -8.83
CA MET A 111 9.90 -14.52 -7.91
C MET A 111 10.88 -13.61 -8.68
N LYS A 112 11.61 -14.18 -9.64
CA LYS A 112 12.55 -13.41 -10.47
C LYS A 112 11.85 -12.28 -11.25
N LYS A 113 10.65 -12.54 -11.77
CA LYS A 113 9.87 -11.54 -12.52
C LYS A 113 9.30 -10.45 -11.62
N PHE A 114 8.97 -10.77 -10.38
CA PHE A 114 8.64 -9.78 -9.35
C PHE A 114 9.84 -8.86 -9.07
N ASP A 115 11.03 -9.43 -8.84
CA ASP A 115 12.25 -8.64 -8.62
C ASP A 115 12.57 -7.72 -9.82
N GLU A 116 12.49 -8.23 -11.05
CA GLU A 116 12.70 -7.46 -12.29
C GLU A 116 11.70 -6.32 -12.46
N ALA A 117 10.47 -6.48 -11.96
CA ALA A 117 9.41 -5.47 -12.01
C ALA A 117 9.50 -4.44 -10.87
N GLY A 118 10.36 -4.66 -9.86
CA GLY A 118 10.40 -3.87 -8.63
C GLY A 118 9.20 -4.12 -7.71
N ALA A 119 8.60 -5.31 -7.84
CA ALA A 119 7.43 -5.76 -7.07
C ALA A 119 7.87 -6.74 -5.96
N THR A 120 6.96 -7.03 -5.02
CA THR A 120 7.24 -8.01 -3.94
C THR A 120 6.28 -9.19 -4.04
N LEU A 121 6.83 -10.40 -4.19
CA LEU A 121 6.06 -11.63 -4.02
C LEU A 121 6.17 -12.11 -2.58
N HIS A 122 5.04 -12.13 -1.89
CA HIS A 122 4.85 -12.82 -0.63
C HIS A 122 4.50 -14.28 -0.93
N GLY A 123 4.69 -15.19 0.04
CA GLY A 123 4.33 -16.60 -0.12
C GLY A 123 2.82 -16.81 -0.27
N GLY A 124 2.27 -17.88 0.30
CA GLY A 124 0.83 -18.15 0.22
C GLY A 124 -0.07 -17.21 1.04
N PHE A 125 0.51 -16.34 1.87
CA PHE A 125 -0.22 -15.44 2.77
C PHE A 125 0.57 -14.16 2.99
N TYR A 126 -0.14 -13.03 3.05
CA TYR A 126 0.44 -11.74 3.42
C TYR A 126 -0.50 -10.99 4.35
N SER A 127 0.04 -10.38 5.39
CA SER A 127 -0.72 -9.44 6.22
C SER A 127 0.11 -8.22 6.56
N PHE A 128 -0.59 -7.09 6.72
CA PHE A 128 0.03 -5.80 7.01
C PHE A 128 -1.01 -4.83 7.57
N VAL A 129 -0.54 -3.63 7.94
CA VAL A 129 -1.39 -2.52 8.36
C VAL A 129 -1.36 -1.45 7.27
N ALA A 130 -2.53 -1.04 6.78
CA ALA A 130 -2.74 0.04 5.83
C ALA A 130 -3.44 1.20 6.54
N GLY A 131 -2.72 2.29 6.84
CA GLY A 131 -3.22 3.34 7.73
C GLY A 131 -3.50 2.78 9.12
N SER A 132 -4.78 2.70 9.51
CA SER A 132 -5.23 2.07 10.77
C SER A 132 -5.98 0.75 10.56
N ARG A 133 -5.94 0.19 9.34
CA ARG A 133 -6.68 -1.03 8.97
C ARG A 133 -5.73 -2.21 8.88
N SER A 134 -6.05 -3.27 9.59
CA SER A 134 -5.38 -4.55 9.51
C SER A 134 -5.89 -5.33 8.30
N VAL A 135 -4.98 -5.73 7.41
CA VAL A 135 -5.31 -6.38 6.14
C VAL A 135 -4.69 -7.76 6.09
N ALA A 136 -5.48 -8.76 5.67
CA ALA A 136 -5.02 -10.10 5.33
C ALA A 136 -5.30 -10.38 3.84
N LEU A 137 -4.34 -11.01 3.19
CA LEU A 137 -4.40 -11.43 1.79
C LEU A 137 -4.07 -12.91 1.73
N TYR A 138 -5.03 -13.71 1.25
CA TYR A 138 -4.93 -15.15 1.10
C TYR A 138 -5.68 -15.58 -0.15
N HIS A 139 -5.11 -16.41 -1.02
CA HIS A 139 -5.75 -16.72 -2.31
C HIS A 139 -7.14 -17.35 -2.16
N GLY A 140 -7.37 -18.12 -1.09
CA GLY A 140 -8.67 -18.72 -0.82
C GLY A 140 -8.81 -20.18 -1.26
N THR A 141 -7.69 -20.85 -1.59
CA THR A 141 -7.66 -22.26 -2.03
C THR A 141 -8.33 -23.23 -1.05
N TYR A 142 -8.22 -22.95 0.25
CA TYR A 142 -8.84 -23.73 1.31
C TYR A 142 -9.93 -22.91 2.00
N PRO A 143 -11.22 -23.25 1.81
CA PRO A 143 -12.34 -22.52 2.41
C PRO A 143 -12.24 -22.38 3.93
N ASP A 144 -11.84 -23.43 4.64
CA ASP A 144 -11.71 -23.42 6.10
C ASP A 144 -10.72 -22.37 6.61
N ILE A 145 -9.65 -22.10 5.85
CA ILE A 145 -8.68 -21.04 6.18
C ILE A 145 -9.30 -19.67 5.94
N THR A 146 -10.00 -19.49 4.83
CA THR A 146 -10.71 -18.24 4.51
C THR A 146 -11.75 -17.92 5.59
N GLU A 147 -12.59 -18.88 5.94
CA GLU A 147 -13.59 -18.75 7.00
C GLU A 147 -12.94 -18.44 8.35
N SER A 148 -11.84 -19.13 8.69
CA SER A 148 -11.10 -18.85 9.93
C SER A 148 -10.54 -17.43 9.98
N LEU A 149 -10.06 -16.88 8.85
CA LEU A 149 -9.59 -15.50 8.77
C LEU A 149 -10.73 -14.51 8.96
N GLU A 150 -11.86 -14.74 8.27
CA GLU A 150 -13.07 -13.92 8.32
C GLU A 150 -13.66 -13.85 9.75
N LEU A 151 -13.75 -15.00 10.43
CA LEU A 151 -14.31 -15.13 11.77
C LEU A 151 -13.33 -14.76 12.90
N SER A 152 -12.04 -14.60 12.60
CA SER A 152 -11.03 -14.35 13.64
C SER A 152 -11.19 -13.02 14.38
N GLY A 153 -11.83 -12.03 13.74
CA GLY A 153 -11.88 -10.64 14.23
C GLY A 153 -10.52 -9.94 14.28
N LYS A 154 -9.47 -10.54 13.70
CA LYS A 154 -8.10 -10.00 13.73
C LYS A 154 -7.82 -8.98 12.62
N TYR A 155 -8.58 -9.03 11.53
CA TYR A 155 -8.36 -8.23 10.33
C TYR A 155 -9.60 -7.42 9.99
N ASP A 156 -9.41 -6.14 9.70
CA ASP A 156 -10.47 -5.25 9.21
C ASP A 156 -10.84 -5.58 7.76
N LEU A 157 -9.88 -6.04 6.96
CA LEU A 157 -10.04 -6.42 5.56
C LEU A 157 -9.41 -7.78 5.30
N ILE A 158 -10.21 -8.72 4.77
CA ILE A 158 -9.75 -10.04 4.32
C ILE A 158 -9.96 -10.11 2.82
N ILE A 159 -8.87 -10.29 2.08
CA ILE A 159 -8.87 -10.34 0.62
C ILE A 159 -8.63 -11.78 0.18
N SER A 160 -9.50 -12.24 -0.72
CA SER A 160 -9.42 -13.55 -1.37
C SER A 160 -9.54 -13.46 -2.88
N GLY A 161 -9.19 -14.56 -3.56
CA GLY A 161 -9.33 -14.79 -5.00
C GLY A 161 -9.99 -16.15 -5.24
N HIS A 162 -9.44 -16.95 -6.16
CA HIS A 162 -9.73 -18.38 -6.36
C HIS A 162 -11.10 -18.71 -6.96
N THR A 163 -12.18 -18.13 -6.44
CA THR A 163 -13.56 -18.42 -6.87
C THR A 163 -13.95 -17.72 -8.17
N HIS A 164 -13.15 -16.75 -8.63
CA HIS A 164 -13.43 -15.85 -9.74
C HIS A 164 -14.72 -15.03 -9.59
N GLN A 165 -15.30 -15.00 -8.39
CA GLN A 165 -16.58 -14.34 -8.10
C GLN A 165 -16.37 -13.13 -7.22
N THR A 166 -16.83 -11.98 -7.69
CA THR A 166 -16.84 -10.75 -6.88
C THR A 166 -17.66 -10.96 -5.62
N ARG A 167 -17.07 -10.69 -4.45
CA ARG A 167 -17.73 -10.78 -3.15
C ARG A 167 -17.34 -9.58 -2.31
N LEU A 168 -18.32 -8.95 -1.68
CA LEU A 168 -18.13 -7.87 -0.72
C LEU A 168 -19.13 -8.10 0.41
N GLU A 169 -18.65 -8.51 1.56
CA GLU A 169 -19.52 -8.93 2.67
C GLU A 169 -18.93 -8.52 4.02
N SER A 170 -19.76 -7.93 4.88
CA SER A 170 -19.39 -7.62 6.27
C SER A 170 -19.62 -8.85 7.16
N ILE A 171 -18.57 -9.30 7.84
CA ILE A 171 -18.60 -10.45 8.77
C ILE A 171 -18.14 -9.95 10.14
N GLY A 172 -19.10 -9.70 11.03
CA GLY A 172 -18.81 -9.04 12.30
C GLY A 172 -18.24 -7.64 12.07
N SER A 173 -17.01 -7.39 12.54
CA SER A 173 -16.26 -6.15 12.31
C SER A 173 -15.37 -6.19 11.07
N SER A 174 -15.27 -7.33 10.40
CA SER A 174 -14.37 -7.56 9.28
C SER A 174 -15.10 -7.34 7.94
N LEU A 175 -14.36 -6.93 6.91
CA LEU A 175 -14.84 -6.89 5.53
C LEU A 175 -14.17 -8.00 4.71
N ALA A 176 -14.95 -8.95 4.22
CA ALA A 176 -14.50 -9.97 3.29
C ALA A 176 -14.66 -9.47 1.86
N LEU A 177 -13.56 -9.46 1.10
CA LEU A 177 -13.49 -8.96 -0.26
C LEU A 177 -12.87 -10.00 -1.19
N ASN A 178 -13.55 -10.27 -2.30
CA ASN A 178 -13.00 -10.94 -3.46
C ASN A 178 -13.20 -10.00 -4.67
N PRO A 179 -12.12 -9.57 -5.36
CA PRO A 179 -12.24 -8.65 -6.49
C PRO A 179 -12.83 -9.32 -7.73
N GLY A 180 -13.09 -10.62 -7.70
CA GLY A 180 -13.43 -11.40 -8.88
C GLY A 180 -12.17 -11.85 -9.60
N THR A 181 -12.14 -11.65 -10.92
CA THR A 181 -11.06 -12.11 -11.77
C THR A 181 -10.68 -11.06 -12.79
N ILE A 182 -9.38 -10.90 -13.06
CA ILE A 182 -8.91 -10.09 -14.19
C ILE A 182 -9.24 -10.75 -15.54
N HIS A 183 -9.16 -12.08 -15.67
CA HIS A 183 -9.28 -12.74 -16.99
C HIS A 183 -10.68 -12.60 -17.61
N GLY A 184 -11.73 -12.65 -16.80
CA GLY A 184 -13.12 -12.48 -17.26
C GLY A 184 -13.65 -13.60 -18.18
N PHE A 185 -12.99 -14.75 -18.30
CA PHE A 185 -13.52 -15.92 -18.98
C PHE A 185 -14.79 -16.43 -18.29
N GLY A 186 -15.90 -16.39 -19.03
CA GLY A 186 -17.21 -16.80 -18.52
C GLY A 186 -17.88 -15.79 -17.57
N SER A 187 -17.24 -14.64 -17.31
CA SER A 187 -17.76 -13.57 -16.45
C SER A 187 -17.29 -12.20 -16.96
N ARG A 188 -17.20 -11.18 -16.10
CA ARG A 188 -16.61 -9.87 -16.44
C ARG A 188 -15.28 -9.74 -15.74
N GLY A 189 -14.28 -9.22 -16.47
CA GLY A 189 -13.00 -8.83 -15.88
C GLY A 189 -13.21 -7.72 -14.86
N THR A 190 -12.74 -7.91 -13.64
CA THR A 190 -13.02 -7.03 -12.50
C THR A 190 -11.79 -6.84 -11.61
N VAL A 191 -11.73 -5.67 -10.98
CA VAL A 191 -10.77 -5.32 -9.93
C VAL A 191 -11.50 -4.52 -8.85
N ALA A 192 -10.88 -4.36 -7.68
CA ALA A 192 -11.43 -3.51 -6.62
C ALA A 192 -10.48 -2.38 -6.25
N LEU A 193 -11.06 -1.26 -5.84
CA LEU A 193 -10.39 -0.14 -5.19
C LEU A 193 -10.94 -0.02 -3.76
N VAL A 194 -10.06 0.13 -2.77
CA VAL A 194 -10.45 0.25 -1.37
C VAL A 194 -9.86 1.52 -0.78
N ASP A 195 -10.71 2.38 -0.24
CA ASP A 195 -10.32 3.50 0.59
C ASP A 195 -10.24 3.06 2.05
N THR A 196 -9.02 3.03 2.60
CA THR A 196 -8.76 2.55 3.96
C THR A 196 -9.27 3.48 5.07
N SER A 197 -9.60 4.74 4.75
CA SER A 197 -10.13 5.68 5.74
C SER A 197 -11.52 5.29 6.22
N ASN A 198 -12.40 4.94 5.27
CA ASN A 198 -13.81 4.64 5.49
C ASN A 198 -14.19 3.19 5.16
N MET A 199 -13.25 2.38 4.64
CA MET A 199 -13.49 1.02 4.14
C MET A 199 -14.49 0.96 2.98
N ASP A 200 -14.60 2.04 2.21
CA ASP A 200 -15.41 2.06 0.99
C ASP A 200 -14.73 1.25 -0.12
N VAL A 201 -15.52 0.51 -0.88
CA VAL A 201 -15.04 -0.41 -1.91
C VAL A 201 -15.77 -0.17 -3.21
N SER A 202 -15.02 0.14 -4.27
CA SER A 202 -15.54 0.16 -5.64
C SER A 202 -15.05 -1.07 -6.39
N ILE A 203 -15.96 -1.75 -7.10
CA ILE A 203 -15.63 -2.84 -8.01
C ILE A 203 -15.72 -2.31 -9.44
N GLU A 204 -14.57 -2.26 -10.10
CA GLU A 204 -14.43 -1.72 -11.45
C GLU A 204 -14.35 -2.84 -12.48
N GLN A 205 -14.93 -2.61 -13.67
CA GLN A 205 -14.85 -3.53 -14.80
C GLN A 205 -13.69 -3.16 -15.73
N LEU A 206 -13.12 -4.17 -16.39
CA LEU A 206 -12.00 -4.06 -17.34
C LEU A 206 -12.47 -4.18 -18.81
#